data_AF-F5VER0-F1
#
_entry.id   AF-F5VER0-F1
#
_cell.length_a   1.000
_cell.length_b   1.000
_cell.length_c   1.000
_cell.angle_alpha   90.00
_cell.angle_beta   90.00
_cell.angle_gamma   90.00
#
_symmetry.space_group_name_H-M   'P 1'
#
loop_
_entity.id
_entity.type
_entity.pdbx_description
1 polymer ?
#
loop_
_entity_poly.entity_id
_entity_poly.type
_entity_poly.pdbx_seq_one_letter_code
_entity_poly.pdbx_strand_id
1 'polypeptide(L)' 'MQNLNTISFKDKKIFLDNTEIKGVTDIEIKKHANDTADVILKIKSSIKDLDDD' A
#
# COMPACT_ATOMS: atom_id res chain seq x y z
N MET A 1 -4.87 21.83 2.25
CA MET A 1 -4.02 20.75 1.70
C MET A 1 -4.63 19.44 2.15
N GLN A 2 -4.90 18.49 1.25
CA GLN A 2 -5.29 17.14 1.66
C GLN A 2 -4.09 16.49 2.36
N ASN A 3 -4.31 15.85 3.51
CA ASN A 3 -3.29 15.01 4.12
C ASN A 3 -3.20 13.74 3.27
N LEU A 4 -2.14 13.65 2.47
CA LEU A 4 -1.82 12.46 1.68
C LEU A 4 -0.95 11.53 2.52
N ASN A 5 -1.23 10.22 2.44
CA ASN A 5 -0.37 9.23 3.07
C ASN A 5 0.96 9.12 2.30
N THR A 6 2.02 8.78 3.03
CA THR A 6 3.35 8.55 2.44
C THR A 6 3.58 7.05 2.26
N ILE A 7 3.79 6.63 1.01
CA ILE A 7 4.32 5.30 0.70
C ILE A 7 5.85 5.41 0.57
N SER A 8 6.58 4.55 1.27
CA SER A 8 8.03 4.46 1.13
C SER A 8 8.51 3.03 0.92
N PHE A 9 9.62 2.90 0.19
CA PHE A 9 10.27 1.63 -0.14
C PHE A 9 11.65 1.61 0.50
N LYS A 10 11.87 0.73 1.47
CA LYS A 10 13.14 0.64 2.21
C LYS A 10 13.45 -0.81 2.56
N ASP A 11 14.70 -1.24 2.43
CA ASP A 11 15.15 -2.59 2.80
C ASP A 11 14.30 -3.71 2.16
N LYS A 12 13.88 -3.51 0.89
CA LYS A 12 12.96 -4.38 0.14
C LYS A 12 11.58 -4.57 0.77
N LYS A 13 11.18 -3.66 1.65
CA LYS A 13 9.87 -3.59 2.32
C LYS A 13 9.11 -2.34 1.90
N ILE A 14 7.80 -2.36 2.11
CA ILE A 14 6.87 -1.28 1.79
C ILE A 14 6.28 -0.76 3.10
N PHE A 15 6.22 0.57 3.24
CA PHE A 15 5.66 1.23 4.43
C PHE A 15 4.62 2.26 4.02
N LEU A 16 3.49 2.29 4.74
CA LEU A 16 2.48 3.34 4.70
C LEU A 16 2.56 4.11 6.01
N ASP A 17 2.89 5.39 5.93
CA ASP A 17 3.05 6.29 7.10
C ASP A 17 3.92 5.66 8.20
N ASN A 18 5.10 5.14 7.79
CA ASN A 18 6.08 4.42 8.61
C ASN A 18 5.64 3.05 9.16
N THR A 19 4.44 2.57 8.82
CA THR A 19 3.98 1.23 9.20
C THR A 19 4.27 0.23 8.07
N GLU A 20 5.00 -0.84 8.38
CA GLU A 20 5.33 -1.89 7.40
C GLU A 20 4.05 -2.62 6.92
N ILE A 21 3.82 -2.64 5.61
CA ILE A 21 2.77 -3.45 4.98
C ILE A 21 3.37 -4.79 4.57
N LYS A 22 2.88 -5.88 5.18
CA LYS A 22 3.33 -7.25 4.89
C LYS A 22 2.45 -7.91 3.84
N GLY A 23 3.00 -8.92 3.17
CA GLY A 23 2.23 -9.76 2.25
C GLY A 23 1.85 -9.10 0.92
N VAL A 24 2.46 -7.97 0.57
CA VAL A 24 2.28 -7.33 -0.74
C VAL A 24 2.81 -8.25 -1.82
N THR A 25 1.96 -8.60 -2.78
CA THR A 25 2.31 -9.45 -3.93
C THR A 25 2.43 -8.67 -5.23
N ASP A 26 1.80 -7.50 -5.31
CA ASP A 26 1.78 -6.66 -6.50
C ASP A 26 1.59 -5.20 -6.11
N ILE A 27 2.14 -4.29 -6.91
CA ILE A 27 2.02 -2.84 -6.71
C ILE A 27 1.89 -2.11 -8.04
N GLU A 28 0.92 -1.21 -8.11
CA GLU A 28 0.74 -0.28 -9.22
C GLU A 28 0.88 1.15 -8.71
N ILE A 29 1.69 1.97 -9.39
CA ILE A 29 1.92 3.38 -9.06
C ILE A 29 1.61 4.21 -10.29
N LYS A 30 0.59 5.07 -10.19
CA LYS A 30 0.20 6.02 -11.24
C LYS A 30 0.55 7.43 -10.80
N LYS A 31 1.65 7.97 -11.33
CA LYS A 31 2.14 9.31 -11.00
C LYS A 31 1.26 10.39 -11.63
N HIS A 32 0.96 11.43 -10.86
CA HIS A 32 0.25 12.65 -11.29
C HIS A 32 1.19 13.87 -11.24
N ALA A 33 0.66 15.06 -11.55
CA ALA A 33 1.38 16.32 -11.35
C ALA A 33 1.59 16.60 -9.85
N ASN A 34 2.65 17.35 -9.51
CA ASN A 34 2.96 17.82 -8.15
C ASN A 34 3.20 16.71 -7.11
N ASP A 35 4.19 15.85 -7.33
CA ASP A 35 4.67 14.82 -6.39
C ASP A 35 3.59 13.92 -5.76
N THR A 36 2.42 13.85 -6.39
CA THR A 36 1.31 12.98 -6.00
C THR A 36 1.23 11.78 -6.93
N ALA A 37 0.76 10.65 -6.41
CA ALA A 37 0.53 9.44 -7.16
C ALA A 37 -0.62 8.64 -6.55
N ASP A 38 -1.40 7.96 -7.39
CA ASP A 38 -2.27 6.89 -6.92
C ASP A 38 -1.43 5.63 -6.75
N VAL A 39 -1.59 4.96 -5.60
CA VAL A 39 -0.89 3.71 -5.29
C VAL A 39 -1.91 2.63 -4.98
N ILE A 40 -1.85 1.53 -5.72
CA ILE A 40 -2.68 0.33 -5.50
C ILE A 40 -1.76 -0.82 -5.08
N LEU A 41 -2.06 -1.43 -3.93
CA LEU A 41 -1.33 -2.59 -3.39
C LEU A 41 -2.25 -3.80 -3.40
N LYS A 42 -1.81 -4.92 -3.99
CA LYS A 42 -2.46 -6.22 -3.77
C LYS A 42 -1.73 -6.94 -2.64
N ILE A 43 -2.49 -7.35 -1.64
CA ILE A 43 -1.97 -8.01 -0.45
C ILE A 43 -2.58 -9.40 -0.37
N LYS A 44 -1.74 -10.41 -0.19
CA LYS A 44 -2.19 -11.76 0.14
C LYS A 44 -2.16 -11.94 1.65
N SER A 45 -3.30 -12.25 2.24
CA SER A 45 -3.45 -12.42 3.68
C SER A 45 -4.24 -13.68 4.00
N SER A 46 -3.94 -14.30 5.14
CA SER A 46 -4.83 -15.29 5.74
C SER A 46 -5.90 -14.53 6.50
N ILE A 47 -7.16 -14.76 6.16
CA ILE A 47 -8.30 -14.20 6.87
C ILE A 47 -8.95 -15.34 7.65
N LYS A 48 -9.29 -15.09 8.91
CA LYS A 48 -10.12 -15.98 9.72
C LYS A 48 -11.49 -15.34 9.84
N ASP A 49 -12.54 -16.17 9.84
CA ASP A 49 -13.91 -15.73 10.07
C ASP A 49 -14.41 -14.71 9.04
N LEU A 50 -13.99 -14.86 7.77
CA LEU A 50 -14.67 -14.22 6.65
C LEU A 50 -15.89 -15.09 6.33
N ASP A 51 -17.08 -14.69 6.81
CA ASP A 51 -18.33 -15.36 6.43
C ASP A 51 -18.44 -15.35 4.90
N ASP A 52 -18.62 -16.54 4.33
CA ASP A 52 -18.69 -16.81 2.88
C ASP A 52 -20.14 -16.82 2.37
N ASP A 53 -21.02 -16.01 2.98
CA ASP A 53 -22.45 -15.97 2.68
C ASP A 53 -22.76 -15.12 1.42
#